data_AF-D5EHA3-F1
#
_entry.id   AF-D5EHA3-F1
#
_cell.length_a   1.000
_cell.length_b   1.000
_cell.length_c   1.000
_cell.angle_alpha   90.00
_cell.angle_beta   90.00
_cell.angle_gamma   90.00
#
_symmetry.space_group_name_H-M   'P 1'
#
loop_
_entity.id
_entity.type
_entity.pdbx_description
1 polymer ?
#
loop_
_entity_poly.entity_id
_entity_poly.type
_entity_poly.pdbx_seq_one_letter_code
_entity_poly.pdbx_strand_id
1 'polypeptide(L)'
;MIVAQRIPVWDIPCCSGVIVEDVLSPRGALLVPKGKNLSKMGDSRFSFAATLEYQGISYVTVKESVDFALGEVLEVLESLRIPSDPTDSVLALHTVREVEQIFTAIAAGESSKMYFVPLLRVGKLLAQCIIRNPRILLSLGNVREQDHYTFVHSFNVALLGGFLAYRLFPENRELVKAVTTGGLLHDLGKARLPLSILNKPGRLSEKEFKEVKKHPVYGAQIARQLDIKNENILAVIESHHERMDGTGYPYGLKAEEIPLAARIAAVADVFDALTTVRVYKGSVPLHKAVSIILEEAESQFDKTIVAAFLDAVGMYPPGTMVQLSDNRVGMVLTSGEKNAAKPRVLLKTDEEGNKYEEHAIVDLSENPHIFIHIALDHIGKRKDSLPIQGFDKPFDLSK
;
A
#
# COMPACT_ATOMS: atom_id res chain seq x y z
N MET A 1 8.04 12.22 7.40
CA MET A 1 8.65 11.31 8.40
C MET A 1 9.57 12.08 9.35
N ILE A 2 9.42 12.07 10.69
CA ILE A 2 10.23 12.96 11.55
C ILE A 2 11.60 12.33 11.94
N VAL A 3 12.69 12.71 11.28
CA VAL A 3 14.07 12.24 11.54
C VAL A 3 14.81 13.26 12.40
N ALA A 4 15.50 12.81 13.45
CA ALA A 4 16.39 13.65 14.24
C ALA A 4 17.75 13.78 13.54
N GLN A 5 18.05 14.96 13.01
CA GLN A 5 19.29 15.31 12.33
C GLN A 5 20.07 16.31 13.17
N ARG A 6 21.39 16.15 13.25
CA ARG A 6 22.27 17.14 13.88
C ARG A 6 22.65 18.15 12.81
N ILE A 7 22.18 19.38 12.94
CA ILE A 7 22.41 20.44 11.96
C ILE A 7 23.34 21.51 12.55
N PRO A 8 24.17 22.16 11.72
CA PRO A 8 24.83 23.40 12.09
C PRO A 8 23.81 24.45 12.52
N VAL A 9 24.17 25.29 13.51
CA VAL A 9 23.28 26.36 13.98
C VAL A 9 22.92 27.36 12.87
N TRP A 10 23.80 27.58 11.90
CA TRP A 10 23.56 28.46 10.76
C TRP A 10 22.50 27.92 9.77
N ASP A 11 22.20 26.62 9.79
CA ASP A 11 21.17 25.99 8.95
C ASP A 11 19.74 26.10 9.53
N ILE A 12 19.60 26.59 10.77
CA ILE A 12 18.31 26.76 11.45
C ILE A 12 17.30 27.60 10.64
N PRO A 13 17.67 28.69 9.94
CA PRO A 13 16.74 29.44 9.10
C PRO A 13 16.10 28.62 7.98
N CYS A 14 16.80 27.59 7.49
CA CYS A 14 16.36 26.71 6.41
C CYS A 14 15.59 25.47 6.91
N CYS A 15 15.53 25.24 8.23
CA CYS A 15 14.90 24.07 8.82
C CYS A 15 13.47 24.33 9.30
N SER A 16 12.61 23.32 9.17
CA SER A 16 11.20 23.33 9.59
C SER A 16 10.88 22.39 10.76
N GLY A 17 11.90 21.69 11.28
CA GLY A 17 11.76 20.69 12.34
C GLY A 17 11.64 21.21 13.78
N VAL A 18 11.71 20.27 14.73
CA VAL A 18 11.56 20.50 16.17
C VAL A 18 12.84 20.10 16.90
N ILE A 19 13.40 20.98 17.73
CA ILE A 19 14.58 20.66 18.54
C ILE A 19 14.28 19.50 19.49
N VAL A 20 15.12 18.46 19.50
CA VAL A 20 14.84 17.19 20.21
C VAL A 20 15.40 17.11 21.63
N GLU A 21 16.28 18.02 22.00
CA GLU A 21 16.97 18.06 23.30
C GLU A 21 17.13 19.50 23.81
N ASP A 22 17.38 19.65 25.10
CA ASP A 22 17.65 20.96 25.68
C ASP A 22 19.01 21.46 25.20
N VAL A 23 19.03 22.66 24.61
CA VAL A 23 20.27 23.32 24.21
C VAL A 23 20.76 24.15 25.38
N LEU A 24 21.90 23.79 25.94
CA LEU A 24 22.51 24.44 27.10
C LEU A 24 23.71 25.28 26.68
N SER A 25 23.96 26.39 27.37
CA SER A 25 25.18 27.17 27.21
C SER A 25 26.40 26.42 27.80
N PRO A 26 27.63 26.81 27.45
CA PRO A 26 28.84 26.25 28.08
C PRO A 26 28.88 26.39 29.62
N ARG A 27 28.07 27.30 30.18
CA ARG A 27 27.93 27.51 31.63
C ARG A 27 26.73 26.78 32.24
N GLY A 28 26.06 25.91 31.48
CA GLY A 28 24.92 25.10 31.92
C GLY A 28 23.58 25.82 31.97
N ALA A 29 23.47 27.03 31.43
CA ALA A 29 22.18 27.74 31.37
C ALA A 29 21.34 27.22 30.20
N LEU A 30 20.05 26.96 30.43
CA LEU A 30 19.13 26.55 29.36
C LEU A 30 18.93 27.68 28.35
N LEU A 31 19.39 27.49 27.12
CA LEU A 31 19.21 28.43 26.01
C LEU A 31 17.94 28.14 25.22
N VAL A 32 17.66 26.85 24.97
CA VAL A 32 16.49 26.43 24.21
C VAL A 32 15.90 25.16 24.82
N PRO A 33 14.60 25.15 25.14
CA PRO A 33 13.95 23.94 25.61
C PRO A 33 13.71 22.96 24.45
N LYS A 34 13.83 21.67 24.77
CA LYS A 34 13.35 20.57 23.95
C LYS A 34 11.90 20.81 23.50
N GLY A 35 11.60 20.46 22.26
CA GLY A 35 10.27 20.63 21.67
C GLY A 35 10.05 21.98 21.00
N LYS A 36 11.06 22.86 20.96
CA LYS A 36 10.97 24.14 20.23
C LYS A 36 10.81 23.86 18.73
N ASN A 37 9.69 24.33 18.17
CA ASN A 37 9.39 24.18 16.74
C ASN A 37 9.94 25.38 15.95
N LEU A 38 10.89 25.10 15.05
CA LEU A 38 11.58 26.12 14.27
C LEU A 38 10.65 26.76 13.22
N SER A 39 9.72 26.00 12.64
CA SER A 39 8.74 26.53 11.65
C SER A 39 7.85 27.65 12.20
N LYS A 40 7.62 27.69 13.52
CA LYS A 40 6.79 28.71 14.19
C LYS A 40 7.52 30.02 14.47
N MET A 41 8.80 30.12 14.16
CA MET A 41 9.64 31.27 14.50
C MET A 41 9.76 32.31 13.38
N GLY A 42 9.27 32.03 12.17
CA GLY A 42 9.28 32.98 11.05
C GLY A 42 10.70 33.53 10.77
N ASP A 43 10.80 34.84 10.58
CA ASP A 43 12.08 35.53 10.32
C ASP A 43 12.97 35.64 11.57
N SER A 44 12.43 35.40 12.76
CA SER A 44 13.21 35.37 14.00
C SER A 44 14.17 34.18 14.09
N ARG A 45 14.16 33.26 13.11
CA ARG A 45 15.13 32.16 13.01
C ARG A 45 16.56 32.64 12.76
N PHE A 46 16.74 33.74 12.01
CA PHE A 46 18.07 34.28 11.72
C PHE A 46 18.75 34.85 12.97
N SER A 47 18.03 35.67 13.74
CA SER A 47 18.54 36.22 15.01
C SER A 47 18.70 35.13 16.08
N PHE A 48 17.85 34.10 16.04
CA PHE A 48 17.96 32.94 16.91
C PHE A 48 19.21 32.10 16.64
N ALA A 49 19.52 31.83 15.36
CA ALA A 49 20.76 31.16 14.95
C ALA A 49 21.99 31.95 15.40
N ALA A 50 22.02 33.27 15.14
CA ALA A 50 23.13 34.14 15.54
C ALA A 50 23.32 34.19 17.07
N THR A 51 22.23 34.10 17.84
CA THR A 51 22.30 34.06 19.32
C THR A 51 22.94 32.77 19.81
N LEU A 52 22.58 31.62 19.23
CA LEU A 52 23.16 30.33 19.59
C LEU A 52 24.65 30.26 19.23
N GLU A 53 25.01 30.78 18.06
CA GLU A 53 26.40 30.87 17.62
C GLU A 53 27.23 31.78 18.55
N TYR A 54 26.71 32.95 18.94
CA TYR A 54 27.35 33.84 19.91
C TYR A 54 27.56 33.18 21.29
N GLN A 55 26.66 32.27 21.67
CA GLN A 55 26.79 31.50 22.92
C GLN A 55 27.72 30.28 22.79
N GLY A 56 28.38 30.11 21.64
CA GLY A 56 29.34 29.03 21.39
C GLY A 56 28.72 27.69 21.02
N ILE A 57 27.45 27.66 20.59
CA ILE A 57 26.78 26.45 20.12
C ILE A 57 26.98 26.32 18.62
N SER A 58 27.66 25.24 18.19
CA SER A 58 27.93 25.00 16.77
C SER A 58 26.86 24.14 16.08
N TYR A 59 26.20 23.24 16.84
CA TYR A 59 25.22 22.30 16.29
C TYR A 59 24.01 22.15 17.21
N VAL A 60 22.85 21.84 16.63
CA VAL A 60 21.62 21.47 17.33
C VAL A 60 20.98 20.25 16.69
N THR A 61 20.32 19.42 17.48
CA THR A 61 19.59 18.25 16.96
C THR A 61 18.12 18.60 16.72
N VAL A 62 17.65 18.39 15.49
CA VAL A 62 16.32 18.79 15.01
C VAL A 62 15.59 17.60 14.41
N LYS A 63 14.34 17.38 14.83
CA LYS A 63 13.39 16.41 14.27
C LYS A 63 12.62 17.05 13.10
N GLU A 64 12.90 16.67 11.86
CA GLU A 64 12.23 17.23 10.67
C GLU A 64 11.50 16.16 9.84
N SER A 65 10.37 16.54 9.21
CA SER A 65 9.69 15.68 8.24
C SER A 65 10.52 15.54 6.96
N VAL A 66 11.21 14.42 6.81
CA VAL A 66 11.94 14.06 5.60
C VAL A 66 10.98 13.29 4.68
N ASP A 67 10.48 13.92 3.62
CA ASP A 67 9.65 13.26 2.60
C ASP A 67 10.36 13.37 1.24
N PHE A 68 10.37 12.32 0.41
CA PHE A 68 10.87 12.41 -0.97
C PHE A 68 9.91 13.27 -1.81
N ALA A 69 10.43 14.21 -2.58
CA ALA A 69 9.60 14.90 -3.56
C ALA A 69 9.28 13.93 -4.71
N LEU A 70 8.04 13.95 -5.23
CA LEU A 70 7.62 13.03 -6.28
C LEU A 70 8.51 13.13 -7.53
N GLY A 71 9.01 14.33 -7.86
CA GLY A 71 9.95 14.56 -8.96
C GLY A 71 11.28 13.82 -8.78
N GLU A 72 11.88 13.87 -7.58
CA GLU A 72 13.14 13.17 -7.25
C GLU A 72 13.00 11.65 -7.44
N VAL A 73 11.85 11.10 -7.05
CA VAL A 73 11.58 9.66 -7.21
C VAL A 73 11.43 9.30 -8.68
N LEU A 74 10.70 10.09 -9.46
CA LEU A 74 10.47 9.82 -10.88
C LEU A 74 11.77 9.91 -11.70
N GLU A 75 12.63 10.90 -11.45
CA GLU A 75 13.94 11.02 -12.11
C GLU A 75 14.82 9.79 -11.85
N VAL A 76 14.85 9.30 -10.60
CA VAL A 76 15.58 8.08 -10.24
C VAL A 76 14.97 6.84 -10.92
N LEU A 77 13.65 6.70 -10.94
CA LEU A 77 12.98 5.56 -11.60
C LEU A 77 13.22 5.54 -13.12
N GLU A 78 13.23 6.71 -13.77
CA GLU A 78 13.57 6.86 -15.19
C GLU A 78 15.02 6.46 -15.47
N SER A 79 15.97 6.90 -14.62
CA SER A 79 17.39 6.56 -14.74
C SER A 79 17.67 5.05 -14.57
N LEU A 80 16.83 4.36 -13.78
CA LEU A 80 16.91 2.92 -13.54
C LEU A 80 16.34 2.07 -14.69
N ARG A 81 15.87 2.70 -15.78
CA ARG A 81 15.16 2.04 -16.89
C ARG A 81 14.02 1.15 -16.41
N ILE A 82 13.32 1.56 -15.35
CA ILE A 82 12.04 0.97 -14.98
C ILE A 82 11.04 1.52 -15.99
N PRO A 83 10.54 0.72 -16.96
CA PRO A 83 9.65 1.25 -17.97
C PRO A 83 8.33 1.60 -17.30
N SER A 84 8.04 2.89 -17.13
CA SER A 84 6.68 3.37 -16.91
C SER A 84 6.04 3.49 -18.28
N ASP A 85 5.34 2.45 -18.76
CA ASP A 85 4.64 2.53 -20.04
C ASP A 85 3.45 3.50 -19.89
N PRO A 86 3.42 4.64 -20.61
CA PRO A 86 2.28 5.57 -20.55
C PRO A 86 0.95 4.91 -20.92
N THR A 87 1.01 3.83 -21.70
CA THR A 87 -0.14 2.99 -22.08
C THR A 87 -0.83 2.37 -20.85
N ASP A 88 -0.08 2.09 -19.78
CA ASP A 88 -0.61 1.48 -18.56
C ASP A 88 -1.53 2.45 -17.80
N SER A 89 -1.25 3.76 -17.83
CA SER A 89 -2.07 4.76 -17.13
C SER A 89 -3.43 4.96 -17.82
N VAL A 90 -3.46 4.97 -19.15
CA VAL A 90 -4.70 5.09 -19.93
C VAL A 90 -5.56 3.84 -19.75
N LEU A 91 -4.95 2.65 -19.81
CA LEU A 91 -5.63 1.39 -19.58
C LEU A 91 -6.15 1.28 -18.14
N ALA A 92 -5.39 1.74 -17.15
CA ALA A 92 -5.83 1.79 -15.75
C ALA A 92 -7.07 2.67 -15.58
N LEU A 93 -7.04 3.92 -16.07
CA LEU A 93 -8.17 4.84 -15.99
C LEU A 93 -9.40 4.30 -16.73
N HIS A 94 -9.21 3.73 -17.92
CA HIS A 94 -10.27 3.09 -18.67
C HIS A 94 -10.86 1.91 -17.88
N THR A 95 -10.03 1.06 -17.27
CA THR A 95 -10.50 -0.07 -16.46
C THR A 95 -11.33 0.40 -15.27
N VAL A 96 -10.84 1.39 -14.52
CA VAL A 96 -11.55 1.93 -13.35
C VAL A 96 -12.94 2.45 -13.77
N ARG A 97 -13.03 3.16 -14.90
CA ARG A 97 -14.32 3.64 -15.45
C ARG A 97 -15.25 2.51 -15.86
N GLU A 98 -14.75 1.44 -16.47
CA GLU A 98 -15.58 0.29 -16.83
C GLU A 98 -16.12 -0.44 -15.60
N VAL A 99 -15.31 -0.56 -14.53
CA VAL A 99 -15.78 -1.09 -13.24
C VAL A 99 -16.83 -0.16 -12.62
N GLU A 100 -16.62 1.16 -12.67
CA GLU A 100 -17.61 2.11 -12.16
C GLU A 100 -18.96 2.02 -12.88
N GLN A 101 -18.93 2.00 -14.22
CA GLN A 101 -20.14 1.94 -15.05
C GLN A 101 -20.96 0.69 -14.72
N ILE A 102 -20.31 -0.46 -14.54
CA ILE A 102 -21.01 -1.71 -14.28
C ILE A 102 -21.63 -1.75 -12.90
N PHE A 103 -20.92 -1.26 -11.88
CA PHE A 103 -21.45 -1.19 -10.52
C PHE A 103 -22.64 -0.23 -10.46
N THR A 104 -22.54 0.91 -11.15
CA THR A 104 -23.61 1.91 -11.22
C THR A 104 -24.84 1.37 -11.95
N ALA A 105 -24.65 0.69 -13.09
CA ALA A 105 -25.75 0.08 -13.84
C ALA A 105 -26.48 -0.98 -13.00
N ILE A 106 -25.75 -1.85 -12.31
CA ILE A 106 -26.35 -2.87 -11.43
C ILE A 106 -27.08 -2.23 -10.25
N ALA A 107 -26.51 -1.18 -9.65
CA ALA A 107 -27.16 -0.44 -8.57
C ALA A 107 -28.47 0.23 -9.03
N ALA A 108 -28.55 0.64 -10.30
CA ALA A 108 -29.76 1.14 -10.94
C ALA A 108 -30.77 0.04 -11.34
N GLY A 109 -30.44 -1.23 -11.11
CA GLY A 109 -31.27 -2.38 -11.50
C GLY A 109 -31.08 -2.86 -12.94
N GLU A 110 -30.11 -2.31 -13.66
CA GLU A 110 -29.78 -2.71 -15.02
C GLU A 110 -28.84 -3.94 -15.00
N SER A 111 -29.21 -4.97 -15.76
CA SER A 111 -28.44 -6.21 -15.87
C SER A 111 -28.22 -6.62 -17.33
N SER A 112 -27.95 -5.63 -18.17
CA SER A 112 -27.68 -5.86 -19.59
C SER A 112 -26.26 -6.38 -19.81
N LYS A 113 -26.11 -7.40 -20.68
CA LYS A 113 -24.81 -7.89 -21.16
C LYS A 113 -23.96 -6.77 -21.80
N MET A 114 -24.58 -5.68 -22.25
CA MET A 114 -23.92 -4.54 -22.89
C MET A 114 -22.83 -3.91 -21.99
N TYR A 115 -23.04 -3.85 -20.67
CA TYR A 115 -22.06 -3.29 -19.72
C TYR A 115 -20.95 -4.27 -19.35
N PHE A 116 -21.16 -5.57 -19.55
CA PHE A 116 -20.24 -6.63 -19.12
C PHE A 116 -19.20 -7.03 -20.18
N VAL A 117 -19.59 -7.02 -21.45
CA VAL A 117 -18.67 -7.37 -22.55
C VAL A 117 -17.43 -6.48 -22.57
N PRO A 118 -17.52 -5.15 -22.40
CA PRO A 118 -16.36 -4.28 -22.29
C PRO A 118 -15.42 -4.67 -21.15
N LEU A 119 -15.96 -4.90 -19.95
CA LEU A 119 -15.15 -5.26 -18.77
C LEU A 119 -14.44 -6.62 -18.94
N LEU A 120 -15.12 -7.62 -19.51
CA LEU A 120 -14.48 -8.90 -19.84
C LEU A 120 -13.34 -8.76 -20.86
N ARG A 121 -13.46 -7.82 -21.81
CA ARG A 121 -12.39 -7.51 -22.76
C ARG A 121 -11.23 -6.81 -22.06
N VAL A 122 -11.52 -5.83 -21.21
CA VAL A 122 -10.50 -5.10 -20.44
C VAL A 122 -9.74 -6.03 -19.51
N GLY A 123 -10.43 -6.93 -18.80
CA GLY A 123 -9.78 -7.94 -17.96
C GLY A 123 -8.83 -8.86 -18.73
N LYS A 124 -9.20 -9.25 -19.97
CA LYS A 124 -8.30 -10.01 -20.85
C LYS A 124 -7.09 -9.21 -21.32
N LEU A 125 -7.27 -7.93 -21.65
CA LEU A 125 -6.19 -7.04 -22.04
C LEU A 125 -5.21 -6.83 -20.88
N LEU A 126 -5.72 -6.58 -19.67
CA LEU A 126 -4.90 -6.48 -18.47
C LEU A 126 -4.10 -7.75 -18.21
N ALA A 127 -4.74 -8.92 -18.32
CA ALA A 127 -4.04 -10.20 -18.18
C ALA A 127 -2.91 -10.35 -19.23
N GLN A 128 -3.13 -9.92 -20.47
CA GLN A 128 -2.08 -9.92 -21.50
C GLN A 128 -0.93 -8.97 -21.16
N CYS A 129 -1.22 -7.80 -20.60
CA CYS A 129 -0.19 -6.87 -20.13
C CYS A 129 0.65 -7.49 -18.99
N ILE A 130 -0.01 -8.09 -18.00
CA ILE A 130 0.66 -8.79 -16.89
C ILE A 130 1.58 -9.91 -17.41
N ILE A 131 1.09 -10.68 -18.38
CA ILE A 131 1.84 -11.76 -19.03
C ILE A 131 3.08 -11.23 -19.77
N ARG A 132 2.92 -10.11 -20.50
CA ARG A 132 3.97 -9.53 -21.34
C ARG A 132 5.05 -8.84 -20.51
N ASN A 133 4.66 -8.20 -19.42
CA ASN A 133 5.57 -7.50 -18.52
C ASN A 133 5.21 -7.84 -17.07
N PRO A 134 5.69 -9.00 -16.56
CA PRO A 134 5.42 -9.45 -15.20
C PRO A 134 6.31 -8.69 -14.21
N ARG A 135 6.11 -7.38 -14.13
CA ARG A 135 6.65 -6.53 -13.09
C ARG A 135 5.47 -5.99 -12.31
N ILE A 136 5.50 -6.10 -10.99
CA ILE A 136 4.60 -5.31 -10.15
C ILE A 136 5.09 -3.88 -10.27
N LEU A 137 4.56 -3.15 -11.26
CA LEU A 137 4.47 -1.71 -11.10
C LEU A 137 3.48 -1.51 -9.96
N LEU A 138 3.98 -1.10 -8.79
CA LEU A 138 3.16 -0.51 -7.73
C LEU A 138 2.57 0.82 -8.27
N SER A 139 1.75 0.74 -9.32
CA SER A 139 0.88 1.82 -9.80
C SER A 139 -0.32 2.02 -8.88
N LEU A 140 -0.28 1.44 -7.67
CA LEU A 140 -1.24 1.61 -6.58
C LEU A 140 -1.40 3.09 -6.16
N GLY A 141 -0.52 3.99 -6.61
CA GLY A 141 -0.45 5.38 -6.16
C GLY A 141 -0.94 6.47 -7.14
N ASN A 142 -1.27 6.14 -8.40
CA ASN A 142 -1.47 7.17 -9.44
C ASN A 142 -2.93 7.47 -9.80
N VAL A 143 -3.90 6.61 -9.48
CA VAL A 143 -5.32 6.94 -9.66
C VAL A 143 -5.83 7.63 -8.39
N ARG A 144 -5.47 8.90 -8.23
CA ARG A 144 -5.81 9.74 -7.07
C ARG A 144 -7.08 10.55 -7.28
N GLU A 145 -8.18 9.91 -7.67
CA GLU A 145 -9.49 10.56 -7.61
C GLU A 145 -10.23 10.08 -6.36
N GLN A 146 -10.50 11.03 -5.46
CA GLN A 146 -11.10 10.79 -4.13
C GLN A 146 -12.48 10.12 -4.19
N ASP A 147 -13.13 10.10 -5.35
CA ASP A 147 -14.49 9.58 -5.55
C ASP A 147 -14.54 8.12 -6.04
N HIS A 148 -13.41 7.51 -6.44
CA HIS A 148 -13.41 6.19 -7.13
C HIS A 148 -12.70 5.06 -6.36
N TYR A 149 -12.54 5.18 -5.03
CA TYR A 149 -11.69 4.28 -4.23
C TYR A 149 -12.04 2.78 -4.39
N THR A 150 -13.33 2.43 -4.46
CA THR A 150 -13.78 1.03 -4.64
C THR A 150 -13.38 0.47 -6.00
N PHE A 151 -13.34 1.31 -7.03
CA PHE A 151 -13.02 0.90 -8.40
C PHE A 151 -11.51 0.78 -8.62
N VAL A 152 -10.74 1.67 -7.96
CA VAL A 152 -9.28 1.54 -7.85
C VAL A 152 -8.89 0.26 -7.10
N HIS A 153 -9.63 -0.08 -6.03
CA HIS A 153 -9.45 -1.33 -5.31
C HIS A 153 -9.63 -2.56 -6.22
N SER A 154 -10.75 -2.67 -6.94
CA SER A 154 -10.97 -3.78 -7.90
C SER A 154 -9.87 -3.86 -8.97
N PHE A 155 -9.38 -2.72 -9.45
CA PHE A 155 -8.26 -2.69 -10.38
C PHE A 155 -6.95 -3.23 -9.77
N ASN A 156 -6.60 -2.79 -8.56
CA ASN A 156 -5.40 -3.23 -7.86
C ASN A 156 -5.44 -4.73 -7.53
N VAL A 157 -6.59 -5.23 -7.08
CA VAL A 157 -6.83 -6.66 -6.82
C VAL A 157 -6.67 -7.47 -8.11
N ALA A 158 -7.20 -7.00 -9.24
CA ALA A 158 -7.05 -7.65 -10.53
C ALA A 158 -5.60 -7.73 -11.01
N LEU A 159 -4.83 -6.64 -10.82
CA LEU A 159 -3.41 -6.60 -11.17
C LEU A 159 -2.59 -7.55 -10.31
N LEU A 160 -2.69 -7.43 -8.98
CA LEU A 160 -1.90 -8.25 -8.06
C LEU A 160 -2.31 -9.72 -8.16
N GLY A 161 -3.62 -10.02 -8.17
CA GLY A 161 -4.12 -11.38 -8.31
C GLY A 161 -3.67 -12.04 -9.62
N GLY A 162 -3.80 -11.33 -10.75
CA GLY A 162 -3.31 -11.80 -12.05
C GLY A 162 -1.81 -12.04 -12.07
N PHE A 163 -1.04 -11.13 -11.47
CA PHE A 163 0.40 -11.27 -11.34
C PHE A 163 0.79 -12.50 -10.51
N LEU A 164 0.15 -12.73 -9.36
CA LEU A 164 0.39 -13.91 -8.52
C LEU A 164 0.02 -15.20 -9.24
N ALA A 165 -1.12 -15.21 -9.95
CA ALA A 165 -1.52 -16.35 -10.77
C ALA A 165 -0.47 -16.66 -11.84
N TYR A 166 0.08 -15.64 -12.50
CA TYR A 166 1.13 -15.84 -13.51
C TYR A 166 2.43 -16.34 -12.88
N ARG A 167 2.83 -15.81 -11.73
CA ARG A 167 4.06 -16.21 -11.05
C ARG A 167 4.01 -17.67 -10.56
N LEU A 168 2.86 -18.09 -10.03
CA LEU A 168 2.63 -19.46 -9.58
C LEU A 168 2.44 -20.44 -10.74
N PHE A 169 1.75 -20.02 -11.80
CA PHE A 169 1.34 -20.87 -12.91
C PHE A 169 1.58 -20.19 -14.28
N PRO A 170 2.85 -20.00 -14.70
CA PRO A 170 3.20 -19.21 -15.88
C PRO A 170 2.61 -19.77 -17.19
N GLU A 171 2.47 -21.09 -17.27
CA GLU A 171 1.88 -21.78 -18.43
C GLU A 171 0.34 -21.72 -18.45
N ASN A 172 -0.30 -21.46 -17.31
CA ASN A 172 -1.76 -21.43 -17.22
C ASN A 172 -2.33 -20.04 -17.52
N ARG A 173 -2.25 -19.63 -18.78
CA ARG A 173 -2.71 -18.31 -19.23
C ARG A 173 -4.21 -18.08 -19.00
N GLU A 174 -5.02 -19.13 -19.01
CA GLU A 174 -6.46 -19.03 -18.74
C GLU A 174 -6.75 -18.76 -17.26
N LEU A 175 -5.96 -19.33 -16.34
CA LEU A 175 -6.05 -18.97 -14.92
C LEU A 175 -5.69 -17.51 -14.69
N VAL A 176 -4.61 -17.00 -15.32
CA VAL A 176 -4.23 -15.57 -15.22
C VAL A 176 -5.38 -14.68 -15.66
N LYS A 177 -5.94 -14.94 -16.86
CA LYS A 177 -7.11 -14.20 -17.37
C LYS A 177 -8.29 -14.26 -16.41
N ALA A 178 -8.60 -15.45 -15.88
CA ALA A 178 -9.73 -15.64 -14.99
C ALA A 178 -9.56 -14.93 -13.65
N VAL A 179 -8.36 -14.98 -13.03
CA VAL A 179 -8.08 -14.30 -11.77
C VAL A 179 -8.08 -12.78 -11.98
N THR A 180 -7.48 -12.27 -13.06
CA THR A 180 -7.53 -10.83 -13.37
C THR A 180 -8.96 -10.35 -13.59
N THR A 181 -9.75 -11.03 -14.43
CA THR A 181 -11.15 -10.65 -14.66
C THR A 181 -12.01 -10.83 -13.40
N GLY A 182 -11.80 -11.90 -12.64
CA GLY A 182 -12.45 -12.14 -11.36
C GLY A 182 -12.13 -11.03 -10.36
N GLY A 183 -10.88 -10.57 -10.28
CA GLY A 183 -10.46 -9.46 -9.43
C GLY A 183 -11.17 -8.15 -9.75
N LEU A 184 -11.45 -7.84 -11.02
CA LEU A 184 -12.25 -6.65 -11.38
C LEU A 184 -13.70 -6.74 -10.90
N LEU A 185 -14.20 -7.96 -10.71
CA LEU A 185 -15.59 -8.28 -10.44
C LEU A 185 -15.85 -8.77 -9.01
N HIS A 186 -14.80 -8.97 -8.20
CA HIS A 186 -14.91 -9.70 -6.94
C HIS A 186 -15.96 -9.10 -6.01
N ASP A 187 -16.02 -7.76 -6.00
CA ASP A 187 -16.90 -6.95 -5.18
C ASP A 187 -18.24 -6.57 -5.85
N LEU A 188 -18.55 -7.11 -7.03
CA LEU A 188 -19.73 -6.71 -7.83
C LEU A 188 -21.05 -6.78 -7.05
N GLY A 189 -21.18 -7.75 -6.15
CA GLY A 189 -22.37 -7.91 -5.34
C GLY A 189 -22.62 -6.76 -4.35
N LYS A 190 -21.60 -5.92 -4.07
CA LYS A 190 -21.78 -4.72 -3.26
C LYS A 190 -22.78 -3.76 -3.89
N ALA A 191 -22.94 -3.77 -5.21
CA ALA A 191 -23.95 -2.96 -5.91
C ALA A 191 -25.41 -3.30 -5.50
N ARG A 192 -25.67 -4.47 -4.88
CA ARG A 192 -26.99 -4.84 -4.33
C ARG A 192 -27.17 -4.47 -2.86
N LEU A 193 -26.14 -3.95 -2.19
CA LEU A 193 -26.24 -3.55 -0.79
C LEU A 193 -26.87 -2.15 -0.66
N PRO A 194 -27.63 -1.89 0.42
CA PRO A 194 -28.15 -0.56 0.69
C PRO A 194 -27.02 0.49 0.80
N LEU A 195 -27.20 1.64 0.15
CA LEU A 195 -26.24 2.76 0.20
C LEU A 195 -25.98 3.23 1.64
N SER A 196 -26.97 3.12 2.53
CA SER A 196 -26.82 3.47 3.95
C SER A 196 -25.85 2.56 4.70
N ILE A 197 -25.65 1.32 4.24
CA ILE A 197 -24.65 0.37 4.78
C ILE A 197 -23.29 0.64 4.14
N LEU A 198 -23.25 0.78 2.81
CA LEU A 198 -22.01 1.00 2.07
C LEU A 198 -21.29 2.31 2.46
N ASN A 199 -22.06 3.39 2.65
CA ASN A 199 -21.53 4.72 2.92
C ASN A 199 -21.61 5.10 4.42
N LYS A 200 -21.76 4.11 5.31
CA LYS A 200 -21.91 4.38 6.74
C LYS A 200 -20.62 4.97 7.31
N PRO A 201 -20.65 6.17 7.92
CA PRO A 201 -19.49 6.70 8.62
C PRO A 201 -19.31 5.99 9.96
N GLY A 202 -18.47 4.94 9.98
CA GLY A 202 -18.09 4.21 11.18
C GLY A 202 -18.36 2.71 11.11
N ARG A 203 -18.30 2.04 12.27
CA ARG A 203 -18.41 0.58 12.36
C ARG A 203 -19.82 0.11 11.99
N LEU A 204 -19.89 -0.96 11.21
CA LEU A 204 -21.12 -1.68 10.95
C LEU A 204 -21.60 -2.40 12.22
N SER A 205 -22.91 -2.43 12.43
CA SER A 205 -23.55 -3.33 13.39
C SER A 205 -23.47 -4.77 12.90
N GLU A 206 -23.67 -5.74 13.79
CA GLU A 206 -23.66 -7.16 13.41
C GLU A 206 -24.69 -7.49 12.32
N LYS A 207 -25.85 -6.82 12.31
CA LYS A 207 -26.88 -7.02 11.28
C LYS A 207 -26.45 -6.49 9.93
N GLU A 208 -25.91 -5.27 9.90
CA GLU A 208 -25.39 -4.66 8.67
C GLU A 208 -24.21 -5.48 8.13
N PHE A 209 -23.34 -5.94 9.02
CA PHE A 209 -22.20 -6.76 8.65
C PHE A 209 -22.63 -8.13 8.08
N LYS A 210 -23.65 -8.78 8.66
CA LYS A 210 -24.27 -9.99 8.08
C LYS A 210 -24.84 -9.74 6.69
N GLU A 211 -25.34 -8.54 6.40
CA GLU A 211 -25.81 -8.18 5.06
C GLU A 211 -24.64 -8.02 4.09
N VAL A 212 -23.57 -7.33 4.49
CA VAL A 212 -22.34 -7.19 3.69
C VAL A 212 -21.76 -8.57 3.34
N LYS A 213 -21.77 -9.54 4.27
CA LYS A 213 -21.29 -10.91 4.02
C LYS A 213 -22.01 -11.67 2.90
N LYS A 214 -23.14 -11.16 2.40
CA LYS A 214 -23.88 -11.77 1.28
C LYS A 214 -23.40 -11.29 -0.08
N HIS A 215 -22.57 -10.24 -0.16
CA HIS A 215 -22.13 -9.70 -1.44
C HIS A 215 -21.39 -10.72 -2.34
N PRO A 216 -20.61 -11.70 -1.86
CA PRO A 216 -19.99 -12.68 -2.75
C PRO A 216 -21.04 -13.51 -3.49
N VAL A 217 -22.09 -13.93 -2.75
CA VAL A 217 -23.24 -14.68 -3.31
C VAL A 217 -24.02 -13.81 -4.30
N TYR A 218 -24.29 -12.55 -3.95
CA TYR A 218 -24.95 -11.60 -4.85
C TYR A 218 -24.15 -11.39 -6.14
N GLY A 219 -22.84 -11.21 -6.03
CA GLY A 219 -21.93 -11.03 -7.15
C GLY A 219 -21.94 -12.24 -8.07
N ALA A 220 -21.85 -13.45 -7.51
CA ALA A 220 -21.87 -14.69 -8.28
C ALA A 220 -23.21 -14.91 -9.01
N GLN A 221 -24.34 -14.58 -8.36
CA GLN A 221 -25.65 -14.61 -9.00
C GLN A 221 -25.74 -13.64 -10.18
N ILE A 222 -25.27 -12.41 -10.02
CA ILE A 222 -25.22 -11.41 -11.10
C ILE A 222 -24.36 -11.93 -12.25
N ALA A 223 -23.14 -12.40 -11.96
CA ALA A 223 -22.22 -12.92 -12.97
C ALA A 223 -22.83 -14.09 -13.77
N ARG A 224 -23.53 -15.02 -13.10
CA ARG A 224 -24.25 -16.13 -13.76
C ARG A 224 -25.42 -15.64 -14.62
N GLN A 225 -26.22 -14.69 -14.14
CA GLN A 225 -27.31 -14.07 -14.91
C GLN A 225 -26.81 -13.44 -16.21
N LEU A 226 -25.56 -12.99 -16.20
CA LEU A 226 -24.87 -12.35 -17.32
C LEU A 226 -24.08 -13.33 -18.19
N ASP A 227 -24.28 -14.64 -17.98
CA ASP A 227 -23.73 -15.73 -18.80
C ASP A 227 -22.20 -15.89 -18.68
N ILE A 228 -21.63 -15.49 -17.53
CA ILE A 228 -20.26 -15.88 -17.17
C ILE A 228 -20.25 -17.35 -16.77
N LYS A 229 -19.54 -18.16 -17.57
CA LYS A 229 -19.42 -19.62 -17.40
C LYS A 229 -18.04 -20.07 -16.93
N ASN A 230 -17.10 -19.13 -16.77
CA ASN A 230 -15.76 -19.48 -16.32
C ASN A 230 -15.78 -19.66 -14.80
N GLU A 231 -15.63 -20.91 -14.35
CA GLU A 231 -15.69 -21.28 -12.94
C GLU A 231 -14.61 -20.59 -12.09
N ASN A 232 -13.43 -20.29 -12.66
CA ASN A 232 -12.40 -19.55 -11.92
C ASN A 232 -12.81 -18.08 -11.68
N ILE A 233 -13.48 -17.43 -12.64
CA ILE A 233 -14.02 -16.08 -12.46
C ILE A 233 -15.11 -16.11 -11.37
N LEU A 234 -16.05 -17.06 -11.47
CA LEU A 234 -17.12 -17.21 -10.49
C LEU A 234 -16.58 -17.49 -9.09
N ALA A 235 -15.56 -18.36 -8.99
CA ALA A 235 -14.92 -18.68 -7.72
C ALA A 235 -14.26 -17.47 -7.07
N VAL A 236 -13.58 -16.61 -7.83
CA VAL A 236 -13.03 -15.36 -7.30
C VAL A 236 -14.14 -14.50 -6.72
N ILE A 237 -15.24 -14.30 -7.45
CA ILE A 237 -16.35 -13.47 -6.99
C ILE A 237 -17.01 -14.07 -5.74
N GLU A 238 -17.26 -15.37 -5.73
CA GLU A 238 -18.07 -16.04 -4.71
C GLU A 238 -17.30 -16.41 -3.44
N SER A 239 -15.98 -16.59 -3.53
CA SER A 239 -15.17 -17.22 -2.46
C SER A 239 -13.89 -16.47 -2.09
N HIS A 240 -13.64 -15.25 -2.58
CA HIS A 240 -12.43 -14.47 -2.21
C HIS A 240 -12.35 -14.11 -0.71
N HIS A 241 -13.45 -14.25 0.04
CA HIS A 241 -13.49 -14.06 1.49
C HIS A 241 -13.49 -15.37 2.30
N GLU A 242 -13.34 -16.52 1.65
CA GLU A 242 -13.08 -17.79 2.34
C GLU A 242 -11.66 -17.80 2.91
N ARG A 243 -11.47 -18.48 4.05
CA ARG A 243 -10.20 -18.58 4.77
C ARG A 243 -9.84 -20.04 4.96
N MET A 244 -8.55 -20.38 4.87
CA MET A 244 -8.08 -21.78 4.90
C MET A 244 -8.51 -22.54 6.17
N ASP A 245 -8.69 -21.84 7.29
CA ASP A 245 -9.19 -22.41 8.56
C ASP A 245 -10.73 -22.56 8.66
N GLY A 246 -11.48 -22.10 7.65
CA GLY A 246 -12.94 -22.14 7.60
C GLY A 246 -13.63 -21.01 8.36
N THR A 247 -12.90 -20.00 8.84
CA THR A 247 -13.48 -18.81 9.49
C THR A 247 -14.05 -17.79 8.49
N GLY A 248 -13.80 -18.03 7.20
CA GLY A 248 -14.27 -17.20 6.09
C GLY A 248 -15.76 -17.32 5.81
N TYR A 249 -16.19 -16.69 4.71
CA TYR A 249 -17.58 -16.65 4.27
C TYR A 249 -17.64 -16.60 2.73
N PRO A 250 -18.78 -16.97 2.10
CA PRO A 250 -20.10 -17.24 2.69
C PRO A 250 -20.36 -18.66 3.19
N TYR A 251 -19.53 -19.65 2.83
CA TYR A 251 -19.78 -21.07 3.09
C TYR A 251 -18.91 -21.65 4.20
N GLY A 252 -17.80 -21.00 4.56
CA GLY A 252 -16.87 -21.49 5.58
C GLY A 252 -16.04 -22.68 5.07
N LEU A 253 -15.66 -22.61 3.79
CA LEU A 253 -14.84 -23.62 3.11
C LEU A 253 -13.46 -23.70 3.76
N LYS A 254 -12.87 -24.89 3.82
CA LYS A 254 -11.56 -25.13 4.42
C LYS A 254 -10.55 -25.58 3.40
N ALA A 255 -9.32 -25.09 3.55
CA ALA A 255 -8.16 -25.51 2.78
C ALA A 255 -8.43 -25.66 1.26
N GLU A 256 -8.33 -26.88 0.71
CA GLU A 256 -8.50 -27.17 -0.71
C GLU A 256 -9.95 -27.15 -1.20
N GLU A 257 -10.94 -27.07 -0.29
CA GLU A 257 -12.33 -26.80 -0.67
C GLU A 257 -12.47 -25.40 -1.29
N ILE A 258 -11.56 -24.48 -0.94
CA ILE A 258 -11.52 -23.13 -1.52
C ILE A 258 -10.85 -23.22 -2.89
N PRO A 259 -11.53 -22.81 -3.98
CA PRO A 259 -10.94 -22.84 -5.31
C PRO A 259 -9.64 -22.02 -5.37
N LEU A 260 -8.63 -22.56 -6.09
CA LEU A 260 -7.32 -21.93 -6.21
C LEU A 260 -7.39 -20.46 -6.65
N ALA A 261 -8.23 -20.14 -7.64
CA ALA A 261 -8.41 -18.77 -8.11
C ALA A 261 -8.88 -17.81 -7.00
N ALA A 262 -9.79 -18.27 -6.14
CA ALA A 262 -10.28 -17.50 -5.00
C ALA A 262 -9.21 -17.31 -3.92
N ARG A 263 -8.39 -18.34 -3.65
CA ARG A 263 -7.26 -18.24 -2.71
C ARG A 263 -6.22 -17.22 -3.17
N ILE A 264 -5.96 -17.13 -4.48
CA ILE A 264 -5.07 -16.10 -5.05
C ILE A 264 -5.67 -14.70 -4.87
N ALA A 265 -6.96 -14.54 -5.20
CA ALA A 265 -7.65 -13.26 -5.06
C ALA A 265 -7.76 -12.80 -3.60
N ALA A 266 -7.93 -13.71 -2.64
CA ALA A 266 -8.03 -13.42 -1.22
C ALA A 266 -6.79 -12.70 -0.68
N VAL A 267 -5.58 -13.12 -1.09
CA VAL A 267 -4.33 -12.46 -0.69
C VAL A 267 -4.23 -11.06 -1.31
N ALA A 268 -4.60 -10.93 -2.59
CA ALA A 268 -4.57 -9.64 -3.30
C ALA A 268 -5.57 -8.62 -2.72
N ASP A 269 -6.80 -9.07 -2.44
CA ASP A 269 -7.86 -8.27 -1.80
C ASP A 269 -7.41 -7.72 -0.45
N VAL A 270 -6.91 -8.59 0.43
CA VAL A 270 -6.50 -8.19 1.77
C VAL A 270 -5.32 -7.23 1.74
N PHE A 271 -4.33 -7.47 0.88
CA PHE A 271 -3.22 -6.55 0.73
C PHE A 271 -3.70 -5.16 0.33
N ASP A 272 -4.49 -5.05 -0.74
CA ASP A 272 -4.98 -3.75 -1.19
C ASP A 272 -5.87 -3.07 -0.13
N ALA A 273 -6.76 -3.84 0.52
CA ALA A 273 -7.62 -3.33 1.58
C ALA A 273 -6.85 -2.76 2.79
N LEU A 274 -5.66 -3.29 3.09
CA LEU A 274 -4.78 -2.78 4.15
C LEU A 274 -4.03 -1.51 3.71
N THR A 275 -3.59 -1.45 2.45
CA THR A 275 -2.69 -0.41 1.96
C THR A 275 -3.40 0.81 1.37
N THR A 276 -4.63 0.64 0.89
CA THR A 276 -5.43 1.71 0.30
C THR A 276 -6.04 2.60 1.38
N VAL A 277 -5.84 3.92 1.25
CA VAL A 277 -6.46 4.92 2.15
C VAL A 277 -7.97 4.92 1.88
N ARG A 278 -8.77 4.49 2.85
CA ARG A 278 -10.24 4.55 2.78
C ARG A 278 -10.75 5.76 3.56
N VAL A 279 -11.90 6.31 3.18
CA VAL A 279 -12.55 7.48 3.83
C VAL A 279 -12.70 7.31 5.35
N TYR A 280 -12.78 6.06 5.83
CA TYR A 280 -13.00 5.72 7.24
C TYR A 280 -11.82 5.03 7.94
N LYS A 281 -10.68 4.82 7.26
CA LYS A 281 -9.51 4.10 7.80
C LYS A 281 -8.22 4.66 7.19
N GLY A 282 -7.30 5.14 8.03
CA GLY A 282 -5.95 5.48 7.58
C GLY A 282 -5.27 4.25 6.96
N SER A 283 -4.41 4.44 5.97
CA SER A 283 -3.67 3.32 5.38
C SER A 283 -2.69 2.72 6.40
N VAL A 284 -2.60 1.39 6.38
CA VAL A 284 -1.52 0.67 7.08
C VAL A 284 -0.24 0.86 6.25
N PRO A 285 0.90 1.21 6.87
CA PRO A 285 2.18 1.22 6.16
C PRO A 285 2.45 -0.09 5.43
N LEU A 286 2.98 -0.03 4.20
CA LEU A 286 3.16 -1.20 3.31
C LEU A 286 3.84 -2.39 4.01
N HIS A 287 4.93 -2.14 4.75
CA HIS A 287 5.63 -3.20 5.49
C HIS A 287 4.76 -3.87 6.57
N LYS A 288 3.87 -3.13 7.24
CA LYS A 288 2.94 -3.70 8.23
C LYS A 288 1.84 -4.52 7.56
N ALA A 289 1.38 -4.12 6.36
CA ALA A 289 0.43 -4.92 5.59
C ALA A 289 1.03 -6.28 5.21
N VAL A 290 2.31 -6.30 4.80
CA VAL A 290 3.05 -7.55 4.55
C VAL A 290 3.15 -8.38 5.84
N SER A 291 3.52 -7.77 6.98
CA SER A 291 3.58 -8.48 8.25
C SER A 291 2.24 -9.11 8.67
N ILE A 292 1.12 -8.40 8.51
CA ILE A 292 -0.22 -8.93 8.79
C ILE A 292 -0.52 -10.16 7.91
N ILE A 293 -0.23 -10.10 6.61
CA ILE A 293 -0.46 -11.22 5.70
C ILE A 293 0.41 -12.43 6.08
N LEU A 294 1.66 -12.22 6.49
CA LEU A 294 2.54 -13.29 6.95
C LEU A 294 2.03 -13.96 8.24
N GLU A 295 1.50 -13.17 9.18
CA GLU A 295 0.88 -13.69 10.39
C GLU A 295 -0.40 -14.47 10.07
N GLU A 296 -1.27 -13.91 9.22
CA GLU A 296 -2.51 -14.56 8.77
C GLU A 296 -2.24 -15.83 7.93
N ALA A 297 -1.07 -15.95 7.30
CA ALA A 297 -0.66 -17.16 6.57
C ALA A 297 -0.47 -18.39 7.46
N GLU A 298 -0.40 -18.25 8.78
CA GLU A 298 -0.34 -19.39 9.68
C GLU A 298 -1.64 -20.20 9.70
N SER A 299 -2.80 -19.58 9.43
CA SER A 299 -4.09 -20.29 9.44
C SER A 299 -5.08 -19.88 8.34
N GLN A 300 -5.04 -18.65 7.85
CA GLN A 300 -6.10 -18.07 7.01
C GLN A 300 -5.78 -18.07 5.51
N PHE A 301 -4.50 -18.06 5.12
CA PHE A 301 -4.08 -18.04 3.72
C PHE A 301 -3.28 -19.27 3.30
N ASP A 302 -3.28 -19.54 2.00
CA ASP A 302 -2.41 -20.56 1.41
C ASP A 302 -0.94 -20.07 1.46
N LYS A 303 -0.10 -20.81 2.19
CA LYS A 303 1.32 -20.50 2.38
C LYS A 303 2.11 -20.41 1.07
N THR A 304 1.73 -21.18 0.05
CA THR A 304 2.38 -21.14 -1.28
C THR A 304 2.09 -19.82 -1.99
N ILE A 305 0.84 -19.36 -1.89
CA ILE A 305 0.41 -18.08 -2.49
C ILE A 305 1.05 -16.91 -1.73
N VAL A 306 1.09 -16.98 -0.39
CA VAL A 306 1.74 -15.96 0.44
C VAL A 306 3.23 -15.87 0.15
N ALA A 307 3.92 -17.00 -0.04
CA ALA A 307 5.33 -17.01 -0.43
C ALA A 307 5.54 -16.32 -1.80
N ALA A 308 4.72 -16.65 -2.80
CA ALA A 308 4.78 -15.98 -4.10
C ALA A 308 4.46 -14.48 -4.00
N PHE A 309 3.55 -14.09 -3.10
CA PHE A 309 3.26 -12.70 -2.79
C PHE A 309 4.45 -11.99 -2.15
N LEU A 310 5.09 -12.60 -1.15
CA LEU A 310 6.27 -12.04 -0.48
C LEU A 310 7.43 -11.86 -1.45
N ASP A 311 7.66 -12.83 -2.34
CA ASP A 311 8.71 -12.72 -3.36
C ASP A 311 8.43 -11.63 -4.39
N ALA A 312 7.16 -11.29 -4.59
CA ALA A 312 6.74 -10.28 -5.55
C ALA A 312 6.79 -8.87 -4.98
N VAL A 313 6.21 -8.71 -3.79
CA VAL A 313 6.01 -7.42 -3.13
C VAL A 313 7.22 -7.06 -2.25
N GLY A 314 8.00 -8.05 -1.81
CA GLY A 314 9.13 -7.85 -0.90
C GLY A 314 8.70 -7.70 0.55
N MET A 315 9.62 -7.98 1.48
CA MET A 315 9.39 -7.72 2.91
C MET A 315 9.26 -6.22 3.19
N TYR A 316 9.97 -5.41 2.39
CA TYR A 316 9.88 -3.97 2.36
C TYR A 316 9.50 -3.54 0.95
N PRO A 317 8.22 -3.27 0.67
CA PRO A 317 7.78 -2.95 -0.68
C PRO A 317 8.37 -1.63 -1.19
N PRO A 318 8.52 -1.46 -2.52
CA PRO A 318 8.86 -0.18 -3.12
C PRO A 318 8.04 0.98 -2.53
N GLY A 319 8.72 2.08 -2.21
CA GLY A 319 8.15 3.22 -1.48
C GLY A 319 8.26 3.12 0.06
N THR A 320 8.67 1.97 0.61
CA THR A 320 8.91 1.84 2.06
C THR A 320 10.14 2.63 2.47
N MET A 321 9.99 3.50 3.47
CA MET A 321 11.11 4.18 4.11
C MET A 321 11.81 3.25 5.09
N VAL A 322 13.13 3.20 5.03
CA VAL A 322 13.96 2.32 5.85
C VAL A 322 15.19 3.04 6.39
N GLN A 323 15.60 2.67 7.59
CA GLN A 323 16.93 2.96 8.13
C GLN A 323 17.77 1.69 8.02
N LEU A 324 18.98 1.83 7.47
CA LEU A 324 19.96 0.76 7.35
C LEU A 324 20.75 0.59 8.65
N SER A 325 21.45 -0.53 8.78
CA SER A 325 22.27 -0.89 9.95
C SER A 325 23.42 0.07 10.26
N ASP A 326 23.77 0.95 9.32
CA ASP A 326 24.79 2.00 9.43
C ASP A 326 24.18 3.40 9.58
N ASN A 327 22.91 3.49 9.99
CA ASN A 327 22.13 4.71 10.21
C ASN A 327 21.74 5.51 8.97
N ARG A 328 22.15 5.09 7.78
CA ARG A 328 21.68 5.71 6.54
C ARG A 328 20.18 5.51 6.38
N VAL A 329 19.48 6.55 5.93
CA VAL A 329 18.02 6.51 5.70
C VAL A 329 17.76 6.60 4.21
N GLY A 330 16.81 5.80 3.72
CA GLY A 330 16.43 5.80 2.31
C GLY A 330 15.06 5.20 2.04
N MET A 331 14.69 5.18 0.77
CA MET A 331 13.44 4.58 0.28
C MET A 331 13.75 3.33 -0.54
N VAL A 332 13.01 2.26 -0.30
CA VAL A 332 13.09 1.06 -1.13
C VAL A 332 12.59 1.38 -2.54
N LEU A 333 13.41 1.10 -3.55
CA LEU A 333 13.10 1.31 -4.96
C LEU A 333 12.51 0.06 -5.63
N THR A 334 13.04 -1.11 -5.26
CA THR A 334 12.64 -2.40 -5.86
C THR A 334 12.63 -3.48 -4.79
N SER A 335 11.67 -4.41 -4.86
CA SER A 335 11.73 -5.69 -4.16
C SER A 335 12.94 -6.47 -4.69
N GLY A 336 13.76 -7.07 -3.83
CA GLY A 336 14.93 -7.82 -4.28
C GLY A 336 14.52 -9.04 -5.14
N GLU A 337 14.98 -9.11 -6.40
CA GLU A 337 14.54 -10.12 -7.38
C GLU A 337 14.78 -11.58 -6.93
N LYS A 338 15.80 -11.81 -6.09
CA LYS A 338 16.19 -13.14 -5.57
C LYS A 338 16.02 -13.29 -4.06
N ASN A 339 15.83 -12.20 -3.32
CA ASN A 339 15.69 -12.20 -1.87
C ASN A 339 14.84 -11.01 -1.43
N ALA A 340 13.63 -11.29 -0.96
CA ALA A 340 12.65 -10.31 -0.52
C ALA A 340 13.13 -9.38 0.62
N ALA A 341 14.19 -9.77 1.35
CA ALA A 341 14.80 -8.99 2.43
C ALA A 341 15.97 -8.10 1.97
N LYS A 342 16.39 -8.18 0.70
CA LYS A 342 17.54 -7.43 0.16
C LYS A 342 17.15 -6.53 -1.03
N PRO A 343 16.37 -5.47 -0.77
CA PRO A 343 15.98 -4.50 -1.81
C PRO A 343 17.13 -3.56 -2.22
N ARG A 344 16.91 -2.82 -3.31
CA ARG A 344 17.69 -1.61 -3.63
C ARG A 344 17.07 -0.40 -2.96
N VAL A 345 17.90 0.43 -2.32
CA VAL A 345 17.47 1.58 -1.51
C VAL A 345 18.05 2.86 -2.08
N LEU A 346 17.20 3.84 -2.39
CA LEU A 346 17.60 5.22 -2.68
C LEU A 346 17.88 5.92 -1.36
N LEU A 347 19.15 6.19 -1.10
CA LEU A 347 19.59 6.89 0.10
C LEU A 347 19.23 8.37 0.03
N LYS A 348 18.86 8.89 1.20
CA LYS A 348 18.58 10.29 1.43
C LYS A 348 19.56 10.93 2.40
N THR A 349 20.06 10.16 3.36
CA THR A 349 21.08 10.61 4.29
C THR A 349 22.29 9.70 4.32
N ASP A 350 23.46 10.28 4.56
CA ASP A 350 24.68 9.56 4.87
C ASP A 350 24.67 8.99 6.31
N GLU A 351 25.78 8.39 6.73
CA GLU A 351 25.95 7.76 8.06
C GLU A 351 25.87 8.77 9.22
N GLU A 352 26.17 10.05 8.95
CA GLU A 352 26.16 11.14 9.91
C GLU A 352 24.79 11.87 9.96
N GLY A 353 23.89 11.53 9.03
CA GLY A 353 22.56 12.13 8.90
C GLY A 353 22.50 13.34 7.98
N ASN A 354 23.59 13.67 7.27
CA ASN A 354 23.61 14.74 6.28
C ASN A 354 22.88 14.29 5.02
N LYS A 355 22.18 15.21 4.36
CA LYS A 355 21.48 14.91 3.10
C LYS A 355 22.49 14.73 1.97
N TYR A 356 22.28 13.75 1.10
CA TYR A 356 23.04 13.68 -0.14
C TYR A 356 22.65 14.83 -1.08
N GLU A 357 23.65 15.46 -1.70
CA GLU A 357 23.41 16.44 -2.78
C GLU A 357 23.01 15.76 -4.11
N GLU A 358 23.45 14.51 -4.33
CA GLU A 358 23.11 13.69 -5.50
C GLU A 358 22.48 12.36 -5.07
N HIS A 359 21.62 11.80 -5.93
CA HIS A 359 20.95 10.53 -5.65
C HIS A 359 21.95 9.37 -5.49
N ALA A 360 22.03 8.78 -4.28
CA ALA A 360 22.85 7.61 -4.01
C ALA A 360 21.96 6.35 -3.87
N ILE A 361 22.31 5.25 -4.56
CA ILE A 361 21.57 3.99 -4.48
C ILE A 361 22.47 2.91 -3.89
N VAL A 362 21.95 2.16 -2.92
CA VAL A 362 22.61 0.97 -2.36
C VAL A 362 21.82 -0.27 -2.72
N ASP A 363 22.50 -1.27 -3.28
CA ASP A 363 21.96 -2.62 -3.47
C ASP A 363 22.35 -3.51 -2.28
N LEU A 364 21.37 -3.91 -1.47
CA LEU A 364 21.61 -4.76 -0.30
C LEU A 364 21.95 -6.21 -0.68
N SER A 365 21.74 -6.61 -1.94
CA SER A 365 22.19 -7.92 -2.44
C SER A 365 23.71 -7.99 -2.62
N GLU A 366 24.33 -6.87 -2.99
CA GLU A 366 25.78 -6.74 -3.17
C GLU A 366 26.53 -6.40 -1.86
N ASN A 367 25.80 -5.95 -0.84
CA ASN A 367 26.36 -5.47 0.43
C ASN A 367 25.87 -6.33 1.62
N PRO A 368 26.45 -7.53 1.86
CA PRO A 368 25.92 -8.48 2.85
C PRO A 368 26.00 -8.02 4.31
N HIS A 369 26.84 -7.03 4.62
CA HIS A 369 27.00 -6.48 5.97
C HIS A 369 26.00 -5.35 6.29
N ILE A 370 25.30 -4.84 5.27
CA ILE A 370 24.33 -3.77 5.41
C ILE A 370 22.93 -4.38 5.28
N PHE A 371 22.09 -4.15 6.28
CA PHE A 371 20.72 -4.67 6.30
C PHE A 371 19.75 -3.58 6.77
N ILE A 372 18.46 -3.80 6.52
CA ILE A 372 17.42 -2.89 7.00
C ILE A 372 17.29 -3.08 8.51
N HIS A 373 17.66 -2.06 9.28
CA HIS A 373 17.55 -2.05 10.73
C HIS A 373 16.10 -1.87 11.18
N ILE A 374 15.40 -0.91 10.56
CA ILE A 374 13.99 -0.61 10.87
C ILE A 374 13.28 0.00 9.66
N ALA A 375 12.01 -0.37 9.46
CA ALA A 375 11.11 0.34 8.56
C ALA A 375 10.51 1.54 9.29
N LEU A 376 10.55 2.71 8.65
CA LEU A 376 10.14 3.97 9.23
C LEU A 376 8.67 4.25 8.90
N ASP A 377 7.82 4.42 9.92
CA ASP A 377 6.42 4.79 9.73
C ASP A 377 6.28 6.23 9.22
N HIS A 378 5.43 6.46 8.22
CA HIS A 378 4.96 7.80 7.85
C HIS A 378 4.01 8.36 8.92
N ILE A 379 4.54 8.80 10.06
CA ILE A 379 3.75 9.56 11.03
C ILE A 379 3.84 11.03 10.67
N GLY A 380 2.84 11.49 9.90
CA GLY A 380 2.78 12.84 9.36
C GLY A 380 1.38 13.36 9.13
N LYS A 381 0.44 13.14 10.07
CA LYS A 381 -0.74 14.00 10.36
C LYS A 381 -1.45 13.48 11.62
N ARG A 382 -1.12 14.02 12.79
CA ARG A 382 -2.00 14.01 13.97
C ARG A 382 -2.57 15.42 14.15
N LYS A 383 -3.89 15.54 13.98
CA LYS A 383 -4.72 16.28 14.94
C LYS A 383 -5.95 15.39 15.18
N ASP A 384 -6.16 15.09 16.46
CA ASP A 384 -7.32 14.46 17.06
C ASP A 384 -7.52 12.95 16.77
N SER A 385 -6.71 12.11 17.41
CA SER A 385 -7.08 10.69 17.66
C SER A 385 -7.07 10.43 19.16
N LEU A 386 -8.24 10.03 19.65
CA LEU A 386 -8.47 9.42 20.97
C LEU A 386 -7.49 8.25 21.23
N PRO A 387 -7.21 7.93 22.50
CA PRO A 387 -6.22 6.92 22.86
C PRO A 387 -6.54 5.57 22.21
N ILE A 388 -5.55 5.03 21.49
CA ILE A 388 -5.59 3.69 20.93
C ILE A 388 -5.35 2.71 22.10
N GLN A 389 -6.43 2.13 22.62
CA GLN A 389 -6.39 0.95 23.48
C GLN A 389 -6.83 -0.28 22.68
N GLY A 390 -6.01 -1.35 22.72
CA GLY A 390 -6.39 -2.73 22.37
C GLY A 390 -5.86 -3.25 21.03
N PHE A 391 -4.63 -3.78 21.02
CA PHE A 391 -4.03 -4.57 19.92
C PHE A 391 -3.81 -6.05 20.28
N ASP A 392 -4.58 -6.61 21.22
CA ASP A 392 -4.45 -8.02 21.66
C ASP A 392 -5.51 -8.96 21.01
N LYS A 393 -6.03 -8.65 19.83
CA LYS A 393 -6.95 -9.55 19.10
C LYS A 393 -6.62 -9.61 17.60
N PRO A 394 -6.77 -10.80 16.98
CA PRO A 394 -6.50 -11.00 15.55
C PRO A 394 -7.25 -9.99 14.69
N PHE A 395 -6.58 -9.51 13.64
CA PHE A 395 -7.06 -8.47 12.75
C PHE A 395 -8.32 -8.94 12.01
N ASP A 396 -9.47 -8.44 12.45
CA ASP A 396 -10.76 -8.77 11.86
C ASP A 396 -10.97 -7.86 10.62
N LEU A 397 -10.57 -8.34 9.44
CA LEU A 397 -10.76 -7.69 8.12
C LEU A 397 -12.24 -7.51 7.71
N SER A 398 -13.14 -7.78 8.65
CA SER A 398 -14.58 -7.74 8.52
C SER A 398 -15.18 -6.41 9.05
N LYS A 399 -14.34 -5.37 9.24
CA LYS A 399 -14.72 -4.07 9.83
C LYS A 399 -14.15 -2.85 9.13
#